data_AF-A0A0J8QXQ4-F1
#
_entry.id   AF-A0A0J8QXQ4-F1
#
_cell.length_a   1.000
_cell.length_b   1.000
_cell.length_c   1.000
_cell.angle_alpha   90.00
_cell.angle_beta   90.00
_cell.angle_gamma   90.00
#
_symmetry.space_group_name_H-M   'P 1'
#
loop_
_entity.id
_entity.type
_entity.pdbx_description
1 polymer ?
#
loop_
_entity_poly.entity_id
_entity_poly.type
_entity_poly.pdbx_seq_one_letter_code
_entity_poly.pdbx_strand_id
1 'polypeptide(L)'
;MGGLGASAALVVLSLAATVHGHDHHDSLPEGQVISAEPLDSILWTHILLMVLAFGVIFPTGMVLGLVRSRWHVPVQIVGAVVAFLAYFLGHLHKGRQFSTNIHAAFASSLMLMLIIQLVLGAYLKLHLSKGIHAKFRCYVVTYTDSWAK
;
A
#
# COMPACT_ATOMS: atom_id res chain seq x y z
N MET A 1 -24.30 -1.16 23.38
CA MET A 1 -22.93 -1.08 22.80
C MET A 1 -22.65 -2.24 21.84
N GLY A 2 -23.58 -2.61 20.93
CA GLY A 2 -23.46 -3.81 20.07
C GLY A 2 -23.46 -3.57 18.55
N GLY A 3 -23.79 -2.35 18.08
CA GLY A 3 -23.97 -2.08 16.64
C GLY A 3 -22.67 -1.82 15.87
N LEU A 4 -21.68 -1.18 16.51
CA LEU A 4 -20.44 -0.75 15.84
C LEU A 4 -19.54 -1.91 15.40
N GLY A 5 -19.53 -3.02 16.17
CA GLY A 5 -18.74 -4.21 15.83
C GLY A 5 -19.30 -4.99 14.64
N ALA A 6 -20.64 -5.08 14.54
CA ALA A 6 -21.31 -5.76 13.44
C ALA A 6 -21.14 -5.00 12.12
N SER A 7 -21.23 -3.66 12.13
CA SER A 7 -20.99 -2.83 10.94
C SER A 7 -19.54 -2.90 10.47
N ALA A 8 -18.56 -2.89 11.37
CA ALA A 8 -17.16 -3.05 11.01
C ALA A 8 -16.86 -4.43 10.40
N ALA A 9 -17.43 -5.50 10.97
CA ALA A 9 -17.29 -6.86 10.44
C ALA A 9 -17.96 -7.02 9.06
N LEU A 10 -19.13 -6.41 8.85
CA LEU A 10 -19.81 -6.39 7.56
C LEU A 10 -19.02 -5.63 6.49
N VAL A 11 -18.37 -4.52 6.85
CA VAL A 11 -17.47 -3.77 5.95
C VAL A 11 -16.23 -4.59 5.60
N VAL A 12 -15.62 -5.26 6.58
CA VAL A 12 -14.47 -6.16 6.32
C VAL A 12 -14.87 -7.36 5.44
N LEU A 13 -16.04 -7.93 5.66
CA LEU A 13 -16.53 -9.07 4.86
C LEU A 13 -16.90 -8.67 3.43
N SER A 14 -17.48 -7.48 3.24
CA SER A 14 -17.78 -6.94 1.90
C SER A 14 -16.52 -6.52 1.14
N LEU A 15 -15.49 -6.03 1.83
CA LEU A 15 -14.15 -5.83 1.26
C LEU A 15 -13.47 -7.16 0.91
N ALA A 16 -13.63 -8.21 1.71
CA ALA A 16 -13.08 -9.53 1.41
C ALA A 16 -13.75 -10.19 0.20
N ALA A 17 -15.06 -10.03 0.03
CA ALA A 17 -15.79 -10.54 -1.12
C ALA A 17 -15.41 -9.83 -2.43
N THR A 18 -15.05 -8.54 -2.37
CA THR A 18 -14.60 -7.77 -3.54
C THR A 18 -13.17 -8.10 -3.98
N VAL A 19 -12.35 -8.72 -3.11
CA VAL A 19 -11.03 -9.28 -3.49
C VAL A 19 -11.18 -10.59 -4.29
N HIS A 20 -12.31 -11.29 -4.19
CA HIS A 20 -12.50 -12.62 -4.78
C HIS A 20 -13.10 -12.64 -6.19
N GLY A 21 -12.96 -11.57 -6.98
CA GLY A 21 -13.52 -11.54 -8.34
C GLY A 21 -12.94 -10.46 -9.21
N HIS A 22 -11.77 -10.72 -9.80
CA HIS A 22 -11.43 -10.13 -11.09
C HIS A 22 -10.78 -11.21 -11.95
N ASP A 23 -11.55 -11.73 -12.91
CA ASP A 23 -11.03 -12.59 -13.96
C ASP A 23 -10.11 -11.75 -14.87
N HIS A 24 -8.80 -11.95 -14.76
CA HIS A 24 -7.83 -11.45 -15.73
C HIS A 24 -7.92 -12.31 -17.01
N HIS A 25 -8.90 -12.03 -17.86
CA HIS A 25 -9.02 -12.63 -19.19
C HIS A 25 -8.10 -11.95 -20.20
N ASP A 26 -6.78 -12.05 -19.99
CA ASP A 26 -5.77 -11.79 -21.03
C ASP A 26 -4.89 -13.04 -21.14
N SER A 27 -5.47 -14.12 -21.67
CA SER A 27 -4.78 -15.40 -21.80
C SER A 27 -3.73 -15.31 -22.91
N LEU A 28 -2.47 -15.10 -22.50
CA LEU A 28 -1.31 -15.31 -23.35
C LEU A 28 -1.38 -16.72 -23.96
N PRO A 29 -0.88 -16.93 -25.20
CA PRO A 29 -0.76 -18.27 -25.77
C PRO A 29 0.00 -19.21 -24.81
N GLU A 30 -0.43 -20.47 -24.73
CA GLU A 30 0.20 -21.53 -23.95
C GLU A 30 1.74 -21.52 -24.14
N GLY A 31 2.48 -21.37 -23.04
CA GLY A 31 3.94 -21.31 -23.03
C GLY A 31 4.57 -19.92 -23.19
N GLN A 32 3.79 -18.85 -23.40
CA GLN A 32 4.29 -17.48 -23.41
C GLN A 32 4.10 -16.79 -22.05
N VAL A 33 5.17 -16.14 -21.57
CA VAL A 33 5.16 -15.38 -20.30
C VAL A 33 4.99 -13.87 -20.50
N ILE A 34 5.26 -13.38 -21.71
CA ILE A 34 5.24 -11.98 -22.09
C ILE A 34 4.71 -11.88 -23.52
N SER A 35 3.85 -10.90 -23.78
CA SER A 35 3.35 -10.62 -25.13
C SER A 35 4.32 -9.76 -25.97
N ALA A 36 4.19 -9.80 -27.30
CA ALA A 36 5.12 -9.14 -28.21
C ALA A 36 4.94 -7.60 -28.28
N GLU A 37 3.81 -7.09 -27.80
CA GLU A 37 3.46 -5.68 -27.80
C GLU A 37 4.50 -4.85 -27.04
N PRO A 38 4.72 -3.59 -27.46
CA PRO A 38 5.58 -2.68 -26.74
C PRO A 38 4.98 -2.31 -25.37
N LEU A 39 5.84 -1.79 -24.49
CA LEU A 39 5.39 -1.11 -23.27
C LEU A 39 4.66 0.17 -23.70
N ASP A 40 3.40 0.31 -23.32
CA ASP A 40 2.63 1.52 -23.59
C ASP A 40 3.03 2.65 -22.64
N SER A 41 2.56 3.87 -22.94
CA SER A 41 2.85 5.05 -22.12
C SER A 41 2.29 4.93 -20.69
N ILE A 42 1.18 4.20 -20.50
CA ILE A 42 0.56 3.96 -19.20
C ILE A 42 1.50 3.13 -18.32
N LEU A 43 2.02 2.03 -18.86
CA LEU A 43 2.95 1.15 -18.15
C LEU A 43 4.29 1.84 -17.90
N TRP A 44 4.81 2.62 -18.85
CA TRP A 44 5.98 3.48 -18.60
C TRP A 44 5.74 4.47 -17.46
N THR A 45 4.57 5.11 -17.44
CA THR A 45 4.21 6.06 -16.37
C THR A 45 4.11 5.34 -15.02
N HIS A 46 3.50 4.15 -14.97
CA HIS A 46 3.49 3.29 -13.79
C HIS A 46 4.91 3.05 -13.26
N ILE A 47 5.83 2.60 -14.13
CA ILE A 47 7.22 2.28 -13.75
C ILE A 47 7.90 3.52 -13.17
N LEU A 48 7.83 4.66 -13.87
CA LEU A 48 8.50 5.88 -13.45
C LEU A 48 7.96 6.40 -12.11
N LEU A 49 6.63 6.38 -11.92
CA LEU A 49 6.02 6.83 -10.67
C LEU A 49 6.29 5.86 -9.51
N MET A 50 6.33 4.55 -9.76
CA MET A 50 6.69 3.57 -8.73
C MET A 50 8.15 3.73 -8.29
N VAL A 51 9.08 3.92 -9.23
CA VAL A 51 10.49 4.20 -8.92
C VAL A 51 10.62 5.51 -8.17
N LEU A 52 9.90 6.56 -8.56
CA LEU A 52 9.90 7.83 -7.83
C LEU A 52 9.37 7.67 -6.40
N ALA A 53 8.25 6.98 -6.22
CA ALA A 53 7.63 6.79 -4.91
C ALA A 53 8.49 5.93 -3.98
N PHE A 54 8.84 4.70 -4.40
CA PHE A 54 9.54 3.72 -3.56
C PHE A 54 11.06 3.88 -3.58
N GLY A 55 11.64 4.38 -4.66
CA GLY A 55 13.08 4.61 -4.76
C GLY A 55 13.54 5.93 -4.17
N VAL A 56 12.69 6.96 -4.14
CA VAL A 56 13.09 8.32 -3.73
C VAL A 56 12.24 8.87 -2.60
N ILE A 57 10.91 9.00 -2.78
CA ILE A 57 10.05 9.72 -1.84
C ILE A 57 9.95 9.00 -0.49
N PHE A 58 9.60 7.71 -0.47
CA PHE A 58 9.48 6.93 0.76
C PHE A 58 10.80 6.82 1.54
N PRO A 59 11.96 6.51 0.91
CA PRO A 59 13.25 6.55 1.58
C PRO A 59 13.58 7.91 2.18
N THR A 60 13.33 9.00 1.44
CA THR A 60 13.52 10.36 1.94
C THR A 60 12.63 10.62 3.15
N GLY A 61 11.36 10.25 3.07
CA GLY A 61 10.42 10.28 4.18
C GLY A 61 10.97 9.53 5.39
N MET A 62 11.40 8.28 5.23
CA MET A 62 11.96 7.46 6.32
C MET A 62 13.16 8.13 7.00
N VAL A 63 14.11 8.68 6.22
CA VAL A 63 15.27 9.41 6.77
C VAL A 63 14.82 10.64 7.58
N LEU A 64 13.86 11.41 7.06
CA LEU A 64 13.25 12.53 7.79
C LEU A 64 12.60 12.08 9.10
N GLY A 65 12.03 10.87 9.13
CA GLY A 65 11.46 10.26 10.34
C GLY A 65 12.52 9.94 11.39
N LEU A 66 13.65 9.36 10.96
CA LEU A 66 14.78 9.02 11.84
C LEU A 66 15.35 10.27 12.52
N VAL A 67 15.49 11.38 11.79
CA VAL A 67 15.98 12.66 12.35
C VAL A 67 14.87 13.48 13.03
N ARG A 68 13.69 12.88 13.26
CA ARG A 68 12.52 13.51 13.91
C ARG A 68 12.05 14.81 13.24
N SER A 69 12.21 14.92 11.93
CA SER A 69 11.72 16.07 11.17
C SER A 69 10.19 16.01 11.01
N ARG A 70 9.52 17.16 11.22
CA ARG A 70 8.07 17.32 10.95
C ARG A 70 7.68 17.05 9.49
N TRP A 71 8.66 17.10 8.58
CA TRP A 71 8.46 16.83 7.14
C TRP A 71 8.30 15.35 6.81
N HIS A 72 8.65 14.43 7.73
CA HIS A 72 8.43 13.00 7.53
C HIS A 72 7.00 12.71 7.05
N VAL A 73 6.00 13.15 7.81
CA VAL A 73 4.60 12.80 7.52
C VAL A 73 4.09 13.43 6.21
N PRO A 74 4.28 14.73 5.93
CA PRO A 74 3.92 15.29 4.63
C PRO A 74 4.54 14.56 3.44
N VAL A 75 5.83 14.22 3.51
CA VAL A 75 6.54 13.51 2.43
C VAL A 75 6.00 12.09 2.26
N GLN A 76 5.73 11.37 3.35
CA GLN A 76 5.12 10.04 3.29
C GLN A 76 3.70 10.07 2.67
N ILE A 77 2.91 11.11 2.96
CA ILE A 77 1.58 11.29 2.36
C ILE A 77 1.70 11.51 0.84
N VAL A 78 2.61 12.38 0.40
CA VAL A 78 2.88 12.58 -1.04
C VAL A 78 3.29 11.28 -1.70
N GLY A 79 4.21 10.52 -1.08
CA GLY A 79 4.64 9.21 -1.59
C GLY A 79 3.49 8.23 -1.72
N ALA A 80 2.59 8.18 -0.72
CA ALA A 80 1.41 7.31 -0.76
C ALA A 80 0.48 7.67 -1.91
N VAL A 81 0.15 8.95 -2.11
CA VAL A 81 -0.71 9.39 -3.23
C VAL A 81 -0.11 8.98 -4.57
N VAL A 82 1.18 9.24 -4.78
CA VAL A 82 1.88 8.85 -6.02
C VAL A 82 1.85 7.33 -6.23
N ALA A 83 2.12 6.55 -5.17
CA ALA A 83 2.12 5.08 -5.23
C ALA A 83 0.74 4.50 -5.56
N PHE A 84 -0.35 5.03 -4.97
CA PHE A 84 -1.71 4.57 -5.28
C PHE A 84 -2.08 4.85 -6.73
N LEU A 85 -1.81 6.06 -7.23
CA LEU A 85 -2.06 6.40 -8.63
C LEU A 85 -1.26 5.47 -9.56
N ALA A 86 0.04 5.31 -9.29
CA ALA A 86 0.90 4.42 -10.06
C ALA A 86 0.38 2.97 -10.03
N TYR A 87 -0.06 2.46 -8.88
CA TYR A 87 -0.56 1.09 -8.74
C TYR A 87 -1.73 0.81 -9.69
N PHE A 88 -2.70 1.72 -9.76
CA PHE A 88 -3.82 1.59 -10.67
C PHE A 88 -3.39 1.68 -12.14
N LEU A 89 -2.45 2.56 -12.49
CA LEU A 89 -1.91 2.60 -13.86
C LEU A 89 -1.32 1.25 -14.30
N GLY A 90 -0.67 0.52 -13.38
CA GLY A 90 -0.15 -0.82 -13.63
C GLY A 90 -1.23 -1.88 -13.89
N HIS A 91 -2.49 -1.62 -13.56
CA HIS A 91 -3.62 -2.52 -13.86
C HIS A 91 -4.47 -2.04 -15.05
N LEU A 92 -4.27 -0.80 -15.50
CA LEU A 92 -5.04 -0.17 -16.56
C LEU A 92 -4.31 -0.17 -17.92
N HIS A 93 -3.05 -0.59 -17.95
CA HIS A 93 -2.29 -0.67 -19.20
C HIS A 93 -2.94 -1.64 -20.18
N LYS A 94 -2.77 -1.36 -21.48
CA LYS A 94 -3.32 -2.17 -22.58
C LYS A 94 -2.26 -2.62 -23.58
N GLY A 95 -1.00 -2.20 -23.39
CA GLY A 95 0.15 -2.70 -24.13
C GLY A 95 0.56 -4.10 -23.69
N ARG A 96 1.87 -4.33 -23.57
CA ARG A 96 2.45 -5.61 -23.17
C ARG A 96 1.72 -6.30 -22.01
N GLN A 97 1.34 -7.55 -22.23
CA GLN A 97 0.73 -8.42 -21.23
C GLN A 97 1.77 -9.34 -20.59
N PHE A 98 1.54 -9.70 -19.33
CA PHE A 98 2.43 -10.53 -18.52
C PHE A 98 1.64 -11.66 -17.90
N SER A 99 2.18 -12.88 -17.92
CA SER A 99 1.59 -13.98 -17.17
C SER A 99 1.66 -13.70 -15.67
N THR A 100 0.90 -14.46 -14.87
CA THR A 100 1.03 -14.46 -13.40
C THR A 100 2.50 -14.54 -13.00
N ASN A 101 2.94 -13.59 -12.18
CA ASN A 101 4.34 -13.45 -11.83
C ASN A 101 4.52 -12.92 -10.39
N ILE A 102 5.73 -13.08 -9.86
CA ILE A 102 6.06 -12.69 -8.49
C ILE A 102 6.00 -11.17 -8.28
N HIS A 103 6.26 -10.37 -9.32
CA HIS A 103 6.19 -8.92 -9.21
C HIS A 103 4.76 -8.47 -8.91
N ALA A 104 3.75 -8.98 -9.64
CA ALA A 104 2.34 -8.67 -9.40
C ALA A 104 1.88 -9.17 -8.01
N ALA A 105 2.24 -10.40 -7.63
CA ALA A 105 1.90 -10.94 -6.31
C ALA A 105 2.53 -10.11 -5.17
N PHE A 106 3.81 -9.74 -5.32
CA PHE A 106 4.52 -8.91 -4.37
C PHE A 106 3.93 -7.50 -4.28
N ALA A 107 3.62 -6.87 -5.42
CA ALA A 107 3.02 -5.53 -5.47
C ALA A 107 1.72 -5.44 -4.66
N SER A 108 0.83 -6.43 -4.80
CA SER A 108 -0.41 -6.49 -4.01
C SER A 108 -0.14 -6.56 -2.51
N SER A 109 0.80 -7.42 -2.10
CA SER A 109 1.19 -7.53 -0.68
C SER A 109 1.83 -6.25 -0.14
N LEU A 110 2.66 -5.59 -0.95
CA LEU A 110 3.34 -4.33 -0.63
C LEU A 110 2.33 -3.18 -0.47
N MET A 111 1.33 -3.10 -1.35
CA MET A 111 0.28 -2.08 -1.25
C MET A 111 -0.63 -2.31 -0.03
N LEU A 112 -0.93 -3.56 0.31
CA LEU A 112 -1.65 -3.86 1.56
C LEU A 112 -0.86 -3.39 2.79
N MET A 113 0.44 -3.67 2.82
CA MET A 113 1.33 -3.19 3.89
C MET A 113 1.33 -1.66 3.99
N LEU A 114 1.38 -0.97 2.84
CA LEU A 114 1.33 0.49 2.79
C LEU A 114 0.02 1.02 3.40
N ILE A 115 -1.14 0.45 3.04
CA ILE A 115 -2.44 0.84 3.63
C ILE A 115 -2.41 0.66 5.16
N ILE A 116 -1.94 -0.49 5.63
CA ILE A 116 -1.83 -0.77 7.08
C ILE A 116 -0.94 0.30 7.75
N GLN A 117 0.20 0.63 7.14
CA GLN A 117 1.13 1.63 7.67
C GLN A 117 0.48 3.03 7.73
N LEU A 118 -0.29 3.44 6.72
CA LEU A 118 -1.01 4.72 6.74
C LEU A 118 -2.04 4.77 7.86
N VAL A 119 -2.81 3.70 8.04
CA VAL A 119 -3.84 3.61 9.10
C VAL A 119 -3.18 3.67 10.48
N LEU A 120 -2.13 2.88 10.71
CA LEU A 120 -1.40 2.90 11.98
C LEU A 120 -0.72 4.25 12.24
N GLY A 121 -0.12 4.84 11.20
CA GLY A 121 0.50 6.17 11.29
C GLY A 121 -0.50 7.27 11.64
N ALA A 122 -1.68 7.26 11.01
CA ALA A 122 -2.77 8.17 11.33
C ALA A 122 -3.28 7.96 12.76
N TYR A 123 -3.50 6.70 13.18
CA TYR A 123 -3.93 6.36 14.54
C TYR A 123 -2.98 6.90 15.60
N LEU A 124 -1.67 6.69 15.41
CA LEU A 124 -0.65 7.18 16.34
C LEU A 124 -0.56 8.70 16.36
N LYS A 125 -0.70 9.35 15.20
CA LYS A 125 -0.60 10.81 15.08
C LYS A 125 -1.82 11.56 15.62
N LEU A 126 -2.99 10.92 15.68
CA LEU A 126 -4.19 11.50 16.30
C LEU A 126 -4.14 11.54 17.84
N HIS A 127 -3.08 11.01 18.47
CA HIS A 127 -2.87 11.06 19.92
C HIS A 127 -4.08 10.58 20.76
N LEU A 128 -4.80 9.57 20.27
CA LEU A 128 -5.94 8.97 20.98
C LEU A 128 -5.45 8.26 22.26
N SER A 129 -5.41 8.99 23.37
CA SER A 129 -4.76 8.58 24.62
C SER A 129 -5.73 8.21 25.75
N LYS A 130 -7.05 8.26 25.52
CA LYS A 130 -8.07 8.02 26.54
C LYS A 130 -8.76 6.67 26.37
N GLY A 131 -9.23 6.09 27.49
CA GLY A 131 -10.04 4.87 27.50
C GLY A 131 -9.30 3.63 26.98
N ILE A 132 -9.98 2.83 26.14
CA ILE A 132 -9.45 1.58 25.57
C ILE A 132 -8.19 1.83 24.71
N HIS A 133 -8.08 3.00 24.08
CA HIS A 133 -6.93 3.38 23.27
C HIS A 133 -5.64 3.55 24.08
N ALA A 134 -5.73 3.91 25.37
CA ALA A 134 -4.58 3.97 26.26
C ALA A 134 -3.93 2.58 26.44
N LYS A 135 -4.76 1.53 26.55
CA LYS A 135 -4.30 0.13 26.68
C LYS A 135 -3.72 -0.40 25.37
N PHE A 136 -4.38 -0.14 24.23
CA PHE A 136 -3.88 -0.55 22.90
C PHE A 136 -2.58 0.17 22.51
N ARG A 137 -2.47 1.47 22.80
CA ARG A 137 -1.25 2.25 22.54
C ARG A 137 -0.04 1.71 23.29
N CYS A 138 -0.22 1.17 24.50
CA CYS A 138 0.85 0.53 25.25
C CYS A 138 1.50 -0.60 24.44
N TYR A 139 0.72 -1.50 23.83
CA TYR A 139 1.28 -2.59 23.01
C TYR A 139 1.98 -2.09 21.74
N VAL A 140 1.41 -1.08 21.07
CA VAL A 140 2.00 -0.52 19.84
C VAL A 140 3.31 0.24 20.14
N VAL A 141 3.38 0.98 21.25
CA VAL A 141 4.55 1.81 21.61
C VAL A 141 5.65 1.01 22.31
N THR A 142 5.31 0.04 23.18
CA THR A 142 6.32 -0.74 23.93
C THR A 142 7.22 -1.57 23.00
N TYR A 143 6.72 -1.98 21.82
CA TYR A 143 7.55 -2.66 20.81
C TYR A 143 8.50 -1.72 20.06
N THR A 144 8.21 -0.42 20.03
CA THR A 144 9.01 0.58 19.31
C THR A 144 10.09 1.24 20.17
N ASP A 145 9.88 1.34 21.49
CA ASP A 145 10.86 1.92 22.42
C ASP A 145 11.97 0.93 22.84
N SER A 146 11.75 -0.38 22.65
CA SER A 146 12.76 -1.42 22.97
C SER A 146 13.96 -1.45 22.02
N TRP A 147 13.87 -0.77 20.88
CA TRP A 147 14.94 -0.65 19.87
C TRP A 147 15.74 0.67 19.99
N ALA A 148 15.35 1.55 20.91
CA ALA A 148 15.98 2.86 21.13
C ALA A 148 16.88 2.89 22.38
N LYS A 149 17.20 1.72 22.95
CA LYS A 149 18.24 1.51 23.96
C LYS A 149 19.39 0.73 23.34
#